data_AF-A0A5E4KFQ1-F1
#
_entry.id   AF-A0A5E4KFQ1-F1
#
_cell.length_a   1.000
_cell.length_b   1.000
_cell.length_c   1.000
_cell.angle_alpha   90.00
_cell.angle_beta   90.00
_cell.angle_gamma   90.00
#
_symmetry.space_group_name_H-M   'P 1'
#
loop_
_entity.id
_entity.type
_entity.pdbx_description
1 polymer ?
#
loop_
_entity_poly.entity_id
_entity_poly.type
_entity_poly.pdbx_seq_one_letter_code
_entity_poly.pdbx_strand_id
1 'polypeptide(L)'
;MDRLLGSIIDDYTLYRIIQAIITILILVAVYLGIQITLALKFTKKSATDSNGVISQIKSFNKNTIFILIAGFFMFLHEFLEGFEKDVADYTTYELLELIALSGLVLFLYDWHKTLKKLKKSDFDVVLSRLP
;
A
#
# COMPACT_ATOMS: atom_id res chain seq x y z
N MET A 1 -25.40 20.97 1.98
CA MET A 1 -25.01 19.58 2.32
C MET A 1 -24.88 19.43 3.85
N ASP A 2 -24.58 20.54 4.53
CA ASP A 2 -24.45 20.69 5.99
C ASP A 2 -25.68 20.29 6.81
N ARG A 3 -26.88 20.34 6.22
CA ARG A 3 -28.14 20.08 6.95
C ARG A 3 -28.52 18.61 7.13
N LEU A 4 -27.95 17.68 6.35
CA LEU A 4 -28.30 16.25 6.43
C LEU A 4 -27.30 15.42 7.24
N LEU A 5 -26.02 15.80 7.25
CA LEU A 5 -24.96 15.08 7.97
C LEU A 5 -24.54 15.75 9.27
N GLY A 6 -24.61 17.09 9.36
CA GLY A 6 -24.25 17.85 10.57
C GLY A 6 -25.17 17.63 11.77
N SER A 7 -26.23 16.84 11.62
CA SER A 7 -27.11 16.42 12.72
C SER A 7 -26.63 15.15 13.45
N ILE A 8 -25.69 14.39 12.87
CA ILE A 8 -25.28 13.06 13.37
C ILE A 8 -23.77 13.01 13.62
N ILE A 9 -22.97 13.67 12.78
CA ILE A 9 -21.51 13.69 12.84
C ILE A 9 -21.05 15.14 12.68
N ASP A 10 -20.11 15.59 13.52
CA ASP A 10 -19.56 16.94 13.44
C ASP A 10 -18.61 17.09 12.22
N ASP A 11 -18.45 18.31 11.73
CA ASP A 11 -17.65 18.59 10.53
C ASP A 11 -16.18 18.14 10.67
N TYR A 12 -15.62 18.15 11.88
CA TYR A 12 -14.27 17.66 12.15
C TYR A 12 -14.16 16.14 11.98
N THR A 13 -15.07 15.38 12.60
CA THR A 13 -15.13 13.92 12.42
C THR A 13 -15.31 13.56 10.94
N LEU A 14 -16.21 14.26 10.23
CA LEU A 14 -16.46 14.02 8.81
C LEU A 14 -15.22 14.30 7.96
N TYR A 15 -14.51 15.39 8.24
CA TYR A 15 -13.24 15.74 7.57
C TYR A 15 -12.20 14.63 7.73
N ARG A 16 -12.01 14.11 8.95
CA ARG A 16 -11.05 13.03 9.23
C ARG A 16 -11.38 11.73 8.50
N ILE A 17 -12.65 11.35 8.47
CA ILE A 17 -13.11 10.18 7.70
C ILE A 17 -12.81 10.34 6.21
N ILE A 18 -13.09 11.52 5.63
CA ILE A 18 -12.80 11.78 4.22
C ILE A 18 -11.29 11.72 3.95
N GLN A 19 -10.47 12.29 4.82
CA GLN A 19 -9.01 12.23 4.74
C GLN A 19 -8.51 10.78 4.75
N ALA A 20 -9.04 9.94 5.63
CA ALA A 20 -8.72 8.51 5.69
C ALA A 20 -9.03 7.79 4.37
N ILE A 21 -10.21 8.04 3.81
CA ILE A 21 -10.65 7.46 2.53
C ILE A 21 -9.71 7.90 1.40
N ILE A 22 -9.35 9.18 1.33
CA ILE A 22 -8.41 9.70 0.33
C ILE A 22 -7.05 8.98 0.45
N THR A 23 -6.52 8.83 1.65
CA THR A 23 -5.25 8.14 1.89
C THR A 23 -5.30 6.68 1.43
N ILE A 24 -6.39 5.95 1.73
CA ILE A 24 -6.57 4.57 1.26
C ILE A 24 -6.63 4.51 -0.27
N LEU A 25 -7.37 5.43 -0.91
CA LEU A 25 -7.46 5.49 -2.37
C LEU A 25 -6.09 5.74 -3.02
N ILE A 26 -5.27 6.62 -2.43
CA ILE A 26 -3.88 6.86 -2.87
C ILE A 26 -3.06 5.57 -2.73
N LEU A 27 -3.13 4.88 -1.58
CA LEU A 27 -2.41 3.62 -1.36
C LEU A 27 -2.81 2.54 -2.38
N VAL A 28 -4.11 2.39 -2.65
CA VAL A 28 -4.63 1.47 -3.66
C VAL A 28 -4.16 1.86 -5.05
N ALA A 29 -4.18 3.15 -5.41
CA ALA A 29 -3.71 3.62 -6.71
C ALA A 29 -2.21 3.34 -6.91
N VAL A 30 -1.38 3.63 -5.89
CA VAL A 30 0.06 3.33 -5.90
C VAL A 30 0.29 1.83 -6.04
N TYR A 31 -0.44 1.02 -5.28
CA TYR A 31 -0.39 -0.44 -5.36
C TYR A 31 -0.71 -0.94 -6.77
N LEU A 32 -1.83 -0.48 -7.36
CA LEU A 32 -2.24 -0.86 -8.71
C LEU A 32 -1.21 -0.42 -9.76
N GLY A 33 -0.67 0.81 -9.67
CA GLY A 33 0.37 1.30 -10.58
C GLY A 33 1.64 0.43 -10.55
N ILE A 34 2.03 -0.02 -9.36
CA ILE A 34 3.13 -0.97 -9.17
C ILE A 34 2.83 -2.32 -9.84
N GLN A 35 1.62 -2.88 -9.63
CA GLN A 35 1.23 -4.16 -10.22
C GLN A 35 1.14 -4.10 -11.75
N ILE A 36 0.59 -3.02 -12.30
CA ILE A 36 0.52 -2.79 -13.75
C ILE A 36 1.94 -2.71 -14.33
N THR A 37 2.84 -1.97 -13.67
CA THR A 37 4.24 -1.82 -14.11
C THR A 37 4.96 -3.18 -14.14
N LEU A 38 4.75 -4.02 -13.12
CA LEU A 38 5.26 -5.38 -13.14
C LEU A 38 4.67 -6.19 -14.29
N ALA A 39 3.35 -6.25 -14.41
CA ALA A 39 2.68 -7.03 -15.45
C ALA A 39 3.18 -6.66 -16.85
N LEU A 40 3.34 -5.37 -17.15
CA LEU A 40 3.86 -4.87 -18.43
C LEU A 40 5.33 -5.24 -18.67
N LYS A 41 6.17 -5.29 -17.62
CA LYS A 41 7.57 -5.67 -17.76
C LYS A 41 7.72 -7.17 -18.05
N PHE A 42 6.82 -7.99 -17.53
CA PHE A 42 6.88 -9.45 -17.66
C PHE A 42 6.20 -9.98 -18.92
N THR A 43 5.14 -9.35 -19.42
CA THR A 43 4.59 -9.67 -20.74
C THR A 43 5.64 -9.49 -21.85
N LYS A 44 6.57 -8.54 -21.69
CA LYS A 44 7.73 -8.37 -22.60
C LYS A 44 8.82 -9.46 -22.45
N LYS A 45 8.87 -10.19 -21.33
CA LYS A 45 9.92 -11.18 -20.99
C LYS A 45 9.43 -12.65 -21.11
N SER A 46 8.14 -12.86 -21.38
CA SER A 46 7.40 -14.14 -21.29
C SER A 46 7.68 -15.17 -22.41
N ALA A 47 8.93 -15.33 -22.83
CA ALA A 47 9.29 -16.45 -23.71
C ALA A 47 9.98 -17.62 -22.99
N THR A 48 10.41 -17.53 -21.73
CA THR A 48 11.39 -18.56 -21.24
C THR A 48 11.46 -18.91 -19.74
N ASP A 49 10.64 -18.41 -18.80
CA ASP A 49 10.89 -18.76 -17.38
C ASP A 49 9.63 -18.88 -16.49
N SER A 50 9.23 -20.12 -16.20
CA SER A 50 8.08 -20.48 -15.35
C SER A 50 8.36 -20.33 -13.84
N ASN A 51 9.62 -20.40 -13.42
CA ASN A 51 10.00 -20.27 -12.01
C ASN A 51 9.89 -18.81 -11.50
N GLY A 52 10.02 -17.84 -12.40
CA GLY A 52 9.81 -16.42 -12.10
C GLY A 52 8.37 -16.12 -11.65
N VAL A 53 7.39 -16.82 -12.22
CA VAL A 53 5.95 -16.61 -12.01
C VAL A 53 5.53 -16.96 -10.57
N ILE A 54 6.02 -18.07 -10.03
CA ILE A 54 5.67 -18.53 -8.67
C ILE A 54 6.21 -17.57 -7.59
N SER A 55 7.44 -17.07 -7.77
CA SER A 55 8.03 -16.12 -6.81
C SER A 55 7.27 -14.78 -6.77
N GLN A 56 6.61 -14.42 -7.88
CA GLN A 56 5.79 -13.22 -7.98
C GLN A 56 4.44 -13.36 -7.32
N ILE A 57 3.75 -14.49 -7.48
CA ILE A 57 2.47 -14.71 -6.80
C ILE A 57 2.64 -14.59 -5.27
N LYS A 58 3.77 -15.10 -4.75
CA LYS A 58 4.10 -14.96 -3.32
C LYS A 58 4.37 -13.50 -2.91
N SER A 59 5.12 -12.75 -3.71
CA SER A 59 5.38 -11.31 -3.44
C SER A 59 4.10 -10.48 -3.60
N PHE A 60 3.25 -10.80 -4.57
CA PHE A 60 1.93 -10.20 -4.78
C PHE A 60 1.06 -10.38 -3.54
N ASN A 61 0.83 -11.62 -3.08
CA ASN A 61 0.01 -11.91 -1.92
C ASN A 61 0.53 -11.18 -0.66
N LYS A 62 1.85 -11.17 -0.48
CA LYS A 62 2.49 -10.49 0.65
C LYS A 62 2.29 -8.97 0.61
N ASN A 63 2.46 -8.36 -0.56
CA ASN A 63 2.25 -6.93 -0.75
C ASN A 63 0.79 -6.51 -0.63
N THR A 64 -0.15 -7.35 -1.08
CA THR A 64 -1.58 -7.16 -0.82
C THR A 64 -1.87 -7.08 0.67
N ILE A 65 -1.33 -8.02 1.45
CA ILE A 65 -1.51 -8.03 2.92
C ILE A 65 -0.95 -6.76 3.55
N PHE A 66 0.24 -6.32 3.14
CA PHE A 66 0.85 -5.11 3.68
C PHE A 66 0.06 -3.84 3.38
N ILE A 67 -0.46 -3.69 2.17
CA ILE A 67 -1.33 -2.56 1.80
C ILE A 67 -2.67 -2.63 2.52
N LEU A 68 -3.24 -3.82 2.72
CA LEU A 68 -4.47 -3.98 3.49
C LEU A 68 -4.25 -3.58 4.96
N ILE A 69 -3.14 -4.01 5.58
CA ILE A 69 -2.77 -3.59 6.94
C ILE A 69 -2.60 -2.06 6.98
N ALA A 70 -1.81 -1.48 6.07
CA ALA A 70 -1.59 -0.04 6.03
C ALA A 70 -2.90 0.74 5.90
N GLY A 71 -3.76 0.37 4.94
CA GLY A 71 -5.02 1.04 4.69
C GLY A 71 -6.03 0.87 5.82
N PHE A 72 -6.18 -0.34 6.36
CA PHE A 72 -7.13 -0.62 7.44
C PHE A 72 -6.77 0.10 8.74
N PHE A 73 -5.50 0.05 9.14
CA PHE A 73 -5.06 0.69 10.38
C PHE A 73 -5.02 2.22 10.24
N MET A 74 -4.69 2.76 9.07
CA MET A 74 -4.78 4.20 8.81
C MET A 74 -6.24 4.68 8.85
N PHE A 75 -7.16 3.88 8.30
CA PHE A 75 -8.60 4.16 8.41
C PHE A 75 -9.05 4.20 9.86
N LEU A 76 -8.69 3.17 10.63
CA LEU A 76 -9.08 3.05 12.02
C LEU A 76 -8.51 4.17 12.88
N HIS A 77 -7.26 4.57 12.63
CA HIS A 77 -6.60 5.72 13.26
C HIS A 77 -7.40 7.01 13.04
N GLU A 78 -7.58 7.43 11.79
CA GLU A 78 -8.27 8.69 11.46
C GLU A 78 -9.76 8.65 11.88
N PHE A 79 -10.41 7.48 11.78
CA PHE A 79 -11.80 7.31 12.20
C PHE A 79 -11.95 7.54 13.71
N LEU A 80 -11.13 6.87 14.53
CA LEU A 80 -11.20 6.98 15.98
C LEU A 80 -10.76 8.37 16.49
N GLU A 81 -9.69 8.93 15.92
CA GLU A 81 -9.25 10.30 16.24
C GLU A 81 -10.33 11.34 15.88
N GLY A 82 -11.10 11.08 14.82
CA GLY A 82 -12.24 11.92 14.43
C GLY A 82 -13.33 12.01 15.50
N PHE A 83 -13.73 10.89 16.10
CA PHE A 83 -14.84 10.84 17.08
C PHE A 83 -14.52 11.45 18.44
N GLU A 84 -13.24 11.52 18.81
CA GLU A 84 -12.81 11.75 20.18
C GLU A 84 -11.86 12.95 20.30
N LYS A 85 -12.29 14.09 19.76
CA LYS A 85 -11.55 15.37 19.71
C LYS A 85 -10.90 15.81 21.03
N ASP A 86 -11.43 15.36 22.17
CA ASP A 86 -11.01 15.75 23.53
C ASP A 86 -10.63 14.56 24.45
N VAL A 87 -10.43 13.34 23.93
CA VAL A 87 -10.10 12.16 24.76
C VAL A 87 -8.58 11.94 24.80
N ALA A 88 -8.07 11.57 25.99
CA ALA A 88 -6.64 11.47 26.30
C ALA A 88 -5.95 10.19 25.79
N ASP A 89 -6.62 9.33 25.01
CA ASP A 89 -6.02 8.07 24.53
C ASP A 89 -5.22 8.23 23.23
N TYR A 90 -4.35 9.23 23.21
CA TYR A 90 -3.38 9.48 22.15
C TYR A 90 -2.51 8.25 21.88
N THR A 91 -2.21 7.46 22.92
CA THR A 91 -1.36 6.27 22.79
C THR A 91 -1.96 5.23 21.86
N THR A 92 -3.28 5.00 21.95
CA THR A 92 -3.96 4.06 21.06
C THR A 92 -3.94 4.53 19.61
N TYR A 93 -4.19 5.82 19.34
CA TYR A 93 -4.18 6.34 17.98
C TYR A 93 -2.78 6.30 17.35
N GLU A 94 -1.76 6.69 18.10
CA GLU A 94 -0.36 6.62 17.67
C GLU A 94 0.08 5.17 17.42
N LEU A 95 -0.40 4.22 18.21
CA LEU A 95 -0.14 2.80 17.97
C LEU A 95 -0.78 2.32 16.66
N LEU A 96 -2.01 2.75 16.35
CA LEU A 96 -2.67 2.42 15.09
C LEU A 96 -1.92 3.02 13.90
N GLU A 97 -1.49 4.28 14.00
CA GLU A 97 -0.66 4.93 12.99
C GLU A 97 0.67 4.19 12.80
N LEU A 98 1.34 3.81 13.89
CA LEU A 98 2.59 3.04 13.84
C LEU A 98 2.40 1.70 13.12
N ILE A 99 1.30 0.98 13.36
CA ILE A 99 0.98 -0.27 12.66
C ILE A 99 0.74 0.01 11.17
N ALA A 100 0.00 1.06 10.84
CA ALA A 100 -0.26 1.46 9.46
C ALA A 100 1.04 1.77 8.70
N LEU A 101 1.91 2.58 9.29
CA LEU A 101 3.23 2.94 8.75
C LEU A 101 4.14 1.72 8.64
N SER A 102 4.10 0.80 9.60
CA SER A 102 4.86 -0.45 9.54
C SER A 102 4.43 -1.31 8.35
N GLY A 103 3.12 -1.41 8.08
CA GLY A 103 2.60 -2.05 6.88
C GLY A 103 3.14 -1.41 5.59
N LEU A 104 3.15 -0.08 5.54
CA LEU A 104 3.69 0.67 4.39
C LEU A 104 5.20 0.45 4.21
N VAL A 105 5.98 0.48 5.28
CA VAL A 105 7.43 0.22 5.23
C VAL A 105 7.72 -1.18 4.73
N LEU A 106 6.98 -2.19 5.19
CA LEU A 106 7.13 -3.57 4.73
C LEU A 106 6.76 -3.73 3.25
N PHE A 107 5.71 -3.04 2.79
CA PHE A 107 5.36 -2.96 1.37
C PHE A 107 6.49 -2.36 0.53
N LEU A 108 6.99 -1.19 0.91
CA LEU A 108 8.08 -0.50 0.21
C LEU A 108 9.36 -1.34 0.19
N TYR A 109 9.67 -2.05 1.27
CA TYR A 109 10.84 -2.91 1.36
C TYR A 109 10.75 -4.12 0.42
N ASP A 110 9.62 -4.82 0.40
CA ASP A 110 9.42 -5.96 -0.51
C ASP A 110 9.41 -5.48 -1.98
N TRP A 111 8.81 -4.32 -2.24
CA TRP A 111 8.85 -3.69 -3.54
C TRP A 111 10.27 -3.34 -3.99
N HIS A 112 11.07 -2.70 -3.14
CA HIS A 112 12.46 -2.40 -3.41
C HIS A 112 13.27 -3.66 -3.73
N LYS A 113 13.06 -4.75 -2.97
CA LYS A 113 13.70 -6.04 -3.22
C LYS A 113 13.33 -6.61 -4.59
N THR A 114 12.05 -6.51 -4.97
CA THR A 114 11.57 -6.91 -6.30
C THR A 114 12.24 -6.10 -7.39
N LEU A 115 12.28 -4.77 -7.28
CA LEU A 115 12.98 -3.90 -8.24
C LEU A 115 14.48 -4.24 -8.38
N LYS A 116 15.17 -4.49 -7.26
CA LYS A 116 16.59 -4.85 -7.27
C LYS A 116 16.84 -6.18 -8.00
N LYS A 117 15.99 -7.18 -7.79
CA LYS A 117 16.05 -8.46 -8.52
C LYS A 117 15.81 -8.26 -10.02
N LEU A 118 14.84 -7.42 -10.40
CA LEU A 118 14.57 -7.11 -11.79
C LEU A 118 15.78 -6.47 -12.47
N LYS A 119 16.40 -5.47 -11.83
CA LYS A 119 17.61 -4.81 -12.34
C LYS A 119 18.73 -5.82 -12.58
N LYS A 120 19.01 -6.69 -11.61
CA LYS A 120 20.04 -7.73 -11.75
C LYS A 120 19.74 -8.68 -12.91
N SER A 121 18.49 -9.14 -13.03
CA SER A 121 18.08 -10.05 -14.11
C SER A 121 18.20 -9.43 -15.50
N ASP A 122 18.10 -8.11 -15.64
CA ASP A 122 18.27 -7.43 -16.92
C ASP A 122 19.76 -7.32 -17.28
N PHE A 123 20.64 -7.08 -16.30
CA PHE A 123 22.09 -7.11 -16.49
C PHE A 123 22.61 -8.50 -16.90
N ASP A 124 22.15 -9.56 -16.24
CA ASP A 124 22.58 -10.94 -16.53
C ASP A 124 22.15 -11.37 -17.96
N VAL A 125 21.00 -10.89 -18.46
CA VAL A 125 20.54 -11.12 -19.84
C VAL A 125 21.36 -10.33 -20.87
N VAL A 126 21.83 -9.14 -20.53
CA VAL A 126 22.71 -8.36 -21.42
C VAL A 126 24.09 -9.03 -21.51
N LEU A 127 24.65 -9.46 -20.38
CA LEU A 127 25.94 -10.13 -20.30
C LEU A 127 25.97 -11.46 -21.07
N SER A 128 24.90 -12.25 -21.04
CA SER A 128 24.82 -13.52 -21.78
C SER A 128 24.66 -13.36 -23.29
N ARG A 129 24.44 -12.13 -23.78
CA ARG A 129 24.34 -11.80 -25.22
C ARG A 129 25.59 -11.11 -25.77
N LEU A 130 26.59 -10.86 -24.92
CA LEU A 130 27.89 -10.37 -25.39
C LEU A 130 28.69 -11.54 -26.00
N PRO A 131 29.36 -11.33 -27.15
CA PRO A 131 30.09 -12.36 -27.88
C PRO A 131 31.33 -12.88 -27.12
#